data_AF-A0A353RT62-F1
#
_entry.id   AF-A0A353RT62-F1
#
_cell.length_a   1.000
_cell.length_b   1.000
_cell.length_c   1.000
_cell.angle_alpha   90.00
_cell.angle_beta   90.00
_cell.angle_gamma   90.00
#
_symmetry.space_group_name_H-M   'P 1'
#
loop_
_entity.id
_entity.type
_entity.pdbx_description
1 polymer ?
#
loop_
_entity_poly.entity_id
_entity_poly.type
_entity_poly.pdbx_seq_one_letter_code
_entity_poly.pdbx_strand_id
1 'polypeptide(L)'
;MRNKIMKKIDNLVNNQIAVAAIIFFVVLLSRINIFQNQFVMDDFDFIVNWPLIQDWGNFSKFFVDYVPLPRQAGIYSPLKTLFHAVNYSLFGLKPFGYHVVSLLIHF
;
A
#
# COMPACT_ATOMS: atom_id res chain seq x y z
N MET A 1 -40.90 5.92 26.45
CA MET A 1 -40.98 6.27 25.01
C MET A 1 -39.55 6.48 24.50
N ARG A 2 -39.03 5.61 23.61
CA ARG A 2 -37.62 5.72 23.15
C ARG A 2 -37.46 6.96 22.27
N ASN A 3 -36.53 7.86 22.61
CA ASN A 3 -36.29 9.12 21.91
C ASN A 3 -36.02 8.85 20.41
N LYS A 4 -36.49 9.74 19.51
CA LYS A 4 -36.26 9.71 18.06
C LYS A 4 -34.77 9.51 17.71
N ILE A 5 -33.86 10.07 18.50
CA ILE A 5 -32.40 9.90 18.36
C ILE A 5 -31.99 8.45 18.60
N MET A 6 -32.43 7.86 19.71
CA MET A 6 -32.11 6.46 20.05
C MET A 6 -32.59 5.53 18.93
N LYS A 7 -33.82 5.69 18.43
CA LYS A 7 -34.33 4.89 17.30
C LYS A 7 -33.44 4.96 16.05
N LYS A 8 -32.85 6.12 15.73
CA LYS A 8 -31.89 6.25 14.62
C LYS A 8 -30.59 5.49 14.89
N ILE A 9 -30.05 5.58 16.10
CA ILE A 9 -28.85 4.85 16.51
C ILE A 9 -29.09 3.35 16.39
N ASP A 10 -30.22 2.85 16.89
CA ASP A 10 -30.52 1.42 16.80
C ASP A 10 -30.66 0.96 15.33
N ASN A 11 -31.27 1.77 14.46
CA ASN A 11 -31.33 1.44 13.03
C ASN A 11 -29.94 1.45 12.37
N LEU A 12 -29.05 2.35 12.80
CA LEU A 12 -27.67 2.41 12.31
C LEU A 12 -26.87 1.18 12.76
N VAL A 13 -26.94 0.83 14.04
CA VAL A 13 -26.22 -0.30 14.64
C VAL A 13 -26.71 -1.64 14.10
N ASN A 14 -28.00 -1.78 13.80
CA ASN A 14 -28.55 -3.00 13.18
C ASN A 14 -28.28 -3.09 11.66
N ASN A 15 -27.80 -2.02 11.03
CA ASN A 15 -27.42 -2.03 9.63
C ASN A 15 -25.94 -2.44 9.48
N GLN A 16 -25.71 -3.70 9.12
CA GLN A 16 -24.38 -4.28 8.98
C GLN A 16 -23.47 -3.53 8.00
N ILE A 17 -24.03 -3.02 6.90
CA ILE A 17 -23.26 -2.24 5.91
C ILE A 17 -22.83 -0.90 6.52
N ALA A 18 -23.73 -0.23 7.23
CA ALA A 18 -23.40 1.04 7.88
C ALA A 18 -22.33 0.84 8.96
N VAL A 19 -22.43 -0.23 9.76
CA VAL A 19 -21.42 -0.56 10.76
C VAL A 19 -20.07 -0.88 10.11
N ALA A 20 -20.05 -1.73 9.07
CA ALA A 20 -18.82 -2.05 8.34
C ALA A 20 -18.17 -0.82 7.72
N ALA A 21 -18.96 0.08 7.13
CA ALA A 21 -18.46 1.35 6.58
C ALA A 21 -17.85 2.24 7.68
N ILE A 22 -18.51 2.36 8.84
CA ILE A 22 -17.98 3.13 9.97
C ILE A 22 -16.63 2.55 10.43
N ILE A 23 -16.55 1.23 10.60
CA ILE A 23 -15.30 0.57 11.00
C ILE A 23 -14.20 0.84 9.96
N PHE A 24 -14.51 0.65 8.68
CA PHE A 24 -13.57 0.92 7.58
C PHE A 24 -13.05 2.37 7.62
N PHE A 25 -13.92 3.36 7.76
CA PHE A 25 -13.51 4.77 7.83
C PHE A 25 -12.72 5.09 9.10
N VAL A 26 -13.06 4.51 10.25
CA VAL A 26 -12.29 4.70 11.49
C VAL A 26 -10.88 4.13 11.34
N VAL A 27 -10.75 2.94 10.74
CA VAL A 27 -9.43 2.34 10.43
C VAL A 27 -8.65 3.24 9.48
N LEU A 28 -9.26 3.69 8.37
CA LEU A 28 -8.63 4.56 7.38
C LEU A 28 -8.13 5.88 8.01
N LEU A 29 -8.98 6.53 8.81
CA LEU A 29 -8.65 7.77 9.51
C LEU A 29 -7.52 7.58 10.52
N SER A 30 -7.49 6.46 11.25
CA SER A 30 -6.40 6.17 12.19
C SER A 30 -5.02 6.03 11.51
N ARG A 31 -5.00 5.68 10.23
CA ARG A 31 -3.78 5.43 9.44
C ARG A 31 -3.34 6.61 8.57
N ILE A 32 -4.13 7.69 8.48
CA ILE A 32 -3.88 8.79 7.55
C ILE A 32 -2.56 9.53 7.79
N ASN A 33 -2.01 9.45 9.01
CA ASN A 33 -0.73 10.07 9.34
C ASN A 33 0.45 9.45 8.54
N ILE A 34 0.27 8.28 7.91
CA ILE A 34 1.31 7.65 7.08
C ILE A 34 1.79 8.57 5.94
N PHE A 35 0.92 9.46 5.43
CA PHE A 35 1.27 10.37 4.33
C PHE A 35 2.32 11.42 4.68
N GLN A 36 2.62 11.63 5.97
CA GLN A 36 3.69 12.53 6.41
C GLN A 36 5.08 11.87 6.34
N ASN A 37 5.13 10.54 6.23
CA ASN A 37 6.38 9.79 6.25
C ASN A 37 7.08 9.83 4.88
N GLN A 38 8.40 9.81 4.93
CA GLN A 38 9.27 9.70 3.76
C GLN A 38 9.77 8.26 3.58
N PHE A 39 10.49 8.00 2.49
CA PHE A 39 11.20 6.73 2.33
C PHE A 39 12.24 6.54 3.45
N VAL A 40 12.29 5.32 3.99
CA VAL A 40 13.20 4.97 5.08
C VAL A 40 13.74 3.56 4.90
N MET A 41 14.95 3.30 5.41
CA MET A 41 15.57 1.97 5.45
C MET A 41 15.56 1.28 4.07
N ASP A 42 14.90 0.12 3.98
CA ASP A 42 14.84 -0.74 2.80
C ASP A 42 14.12 -0.10 1.61
N ASP A 43 13.38 1.00 1.79
CA ASP A 43 12.80 1.75 0.67
C ASP A 43 13.90 2.24 -0.28
N PHE A 44 15.06 2.62 0.27
CA PHE A 44 16.18 3.05 -0.57
C PHE A 44 16.74 1.91 -1.40
N ASP A 45 16.78 0.70 -0.83
CA ASP A 45 17.25 -0.47 -1.54
C ASP A 45 16.20 -0.88 -2.59
N PHE A 46 14.94 -1.10 -2.23
CA PHE A 46 13.94 -1.68 -3.13
C PHE A 46 13.15 -0.70 -4.00
N ILE A 47 13.27 0.60 -3.79
CA ILE A 47 12.49 1.60 -4.55
C ILE A 47 13.42 2.64 -5.16
N VAL A 48 14.19 3.33 -4.32
CA VAL A 48 14.95 4.51 -4.76
C VAL A 48 16.15 4.11 -5.62
N ASN A 49 16.93 3.14 -5.18
CA ASN A 49 18.21 2.77 -5.77
C ASN A 49 18.18 1.42 -6.49
N TRP A 50 16.99 0.91 -6.86
CA TRP A 50 16.89 -0.35 -7.60
C TRP A 50 16.61 -0.12 -9.09
N PRO A 51 17.61 -0.16 -9.98
CA PRO A 51 17.40 0.10 -11.40
C PRO A 51 16.46 -0.93 -12.06
N LEU A 52 16.34 -2.13 -11.47
CA LEU A 52 15.53 -3.21 -12.00
C LEU A 52 14.07 -2.77 -12.21
N ILE A 53 13.49 -2.04 -11.25
CA ILE A 53 12.07 -1.65 -11.29
C ILE A 53 11.80 -0.34 -12.07
N GLN A 54 12.84 0.41 -12.44
CA GLN A 54 12.71 1.76 -12.99
C GLN A 54 12.56 1.78 -14.52
N ASP A 55 12.82 0.64 -15.16
CA ASP A 55 12.73 0.46 -16.61
C ASP A 55 12.00 -0.84 -16.94
N TRP A 56 10.90 -0.72 -17.70
CA TRP A 56 10.11 -1.86 -18.18
C TRP A 56 10.86 -2.75 -19.18
N GLY A 57 11.95 -2.26 -19.79
CA GLY A 57 12.89 -3.10 -20.55
C GLY A 57 13.50 -4.23 -19.71
N ASN A 58 13.45 -4.13 -18.38
CA ASN A 58 13.91 -5.19 -17.47
C ASN A 58 12.81 -6.21 -17.12
N PHE A 59 11.61 -6.14 -17.67
CA PHE A 59 10.48 -7.00 -17.27
C PHE A 59 10.82 -8.50 -17.27
N SER A 60 11.53 -8.99 -18.30
CA SER A 60 11.96 -10.40 -18.36
C SER A 60 12.92 -10.78 -17.22
N LYS A 61 13.80 -9.84 -16.82
CA LYS A 61 14.75 -10.01 -15.71
C LYS A 61 14.06 -10.12 -14.36
N PHE A 62 12.78 -9.77 -14.25
CA PHE A 62 12.06 -9.98 -12.99
C PHE A 62 11.91 -11.48 -12.71
N PHE A 63 11.82 -12.30 -13.75
CA PHE A 63 11.47 -13.72 -13.66
C PHE A 63 12.57 -14.69 -14.10
N VAL A 64 13.40 -14.32 -15.09
CA VAL A 64 14.37 -15.23 -15.71
C VAL A 64 15.77 -14.97 -15.17
N ASP A 65 16.27 -13.74 -15.34
CA ASP A 65 17.63 -13.34 -14.97
C ASP A 65 17.62 -12.37 -13.78
N TYR A 66 16.98 -12.78 -12.69
CA TYR A 66 16.80 -11.92 -11.53
C TYR A 66 18.11 -11.69 -10.76
N VAL A 67 18.55 -10.44 -10.75
CA VAL A 67 19.74 -10.00 -9.99
C VAL A 67 19.29 -9.16 -8.79
N PRO A 68 19.32 -9.72 -7.56
CA PRO A 68 19.02 -8.95 -6.36
C PRO A 68 20.13 -7.94 -6.06
N LEU A 69 19.80 -6.96 -5.23
CA LEU A 69 20.80 -6.07 -4.64
C LEU A 69 21.79 -6.86 -3.77
N PRO A 70 23.03 -6.39 -3.58
CA PRO A 70 24.06 -7.11 -2.83
C PRO A 70 23.62 -7.54 -1.42
N ARG A 71 22.84 -6.71 -0.72
CA ARG A 71 22.31 -7.01 0.63
C ARG A 71 21.14 -8.02 0.65
N GLN A 72 20.67 -8.42 -0.53
CA GLN A 72 19.49 -9.27 -0.75
C GLN A 72 19.85 -10.49 -1.61
N ALA A 73 21.14 -10.81 -1.72
CA ALA A 73 21.62 -11.97 -2.46
C ALA A 73 20.93 -13.25 -1.98
N GLY A 74 20.45 -14.06 -2.93
CA GLY A 74 19.74 -15.32 -2.65
C GLY A 74 18.22 -15.19 -2.49
N ILE A 75 17.65 -13.98 -2.50
CA ILE A 75 16.20 -13.78 -2.34
C ILE A 75 15.55 -13.50 -3.70
N TYR A 76 14.94 -14.53 -4.29
CA TYR A 76 14.13 -14.40 -5.50
C TYR A 76 12.73 -13.87 -5.15
N SER A 77 12.32 -12.73 -5.72
CA SER A 77 11.03 -12.08 -5.38
C SER A 77 10.36 -11.41 -6.60
N PRO A 78 10.06 -12.17 -7.66
CA PRO A 78 9.60 -11.64 -8.96
C PRO A 78 8.31 -10.82 -8.86
N LEU A 79 7.33 -11.29 -8.08
CA LEU A 79 6.05 -10.59 -7.91
C LEU A 79 6.20 -9.29 -7.13
N LYS A 80 7.08 -9.27 -6.12
CA LYS A 80 7.44 -8.06 -5.38
C LYS A 80 8.09 -7.04 -6.32
N THR A 81 9.03 -7.48 -7.15
CA THR A 81 9.71 -6.65 -8.15
C THR A 81 8.70 -6.05 -9.13
N LEU A 82 7.81 -6.88 -9.69
CA LEU A 82 6.77 -6.43 -10.61
C LEU A 82 5.88 -5.37 -9.94
N PHE A 83 5.47 -5.62 -8.70
CA PHE A 83 4.63 -4.70 -7.96
C PHE A 83 5.32 -3.35 -7.72
N HIS A 84 6.60 -3.35 -7.33
CA HIS A 84 7.38 -2.13 -7.22
C HIS A 84 7.57 -1.42 -8.57
N ALA A 85 7.76 -2.15 -9.67
CA ALA A 85 7.87 -1.57 -11.01
C ALA A 85 6.55 -0.89 -11.46
N VAL A 86 5.40 -1.51 -11.18
CA VAL A 86 4.09 -0.89 -11.41
C VAL A 86 3.96 0.40 -10.59
N ASN A 87 4.23 0.34 -9.28
CA ASN A 87 4.14 1.53 -8.42
C ASN A 87 5.09 2.65 -8.86
N TYR A 88 6.32 2.30 -9.22
CA TYR A 88 7.29 3.26 -9.74
C TYR A 88 6.81 3.89 -11.04
N SER A 89 6.24 3.11 -11.97
CA SER A 89 5.74 3.65 -13.23
C SER A 89 4.57 4.63 -13.06
N LEU A 90 3.74 4.45 -12.03
CA LEU A 90 2.60 5.30 -11.74
C LEU A 90 2.96 6.55 -10.92
N PHE A 91 3.89 6.42 -9.96
CA PHE A 91 4.13 7.44 -8.94
C PHE A 91 5.58 7.93 -8.88
N GLY A 92 6.50 7.29 -9.59
CA GLY A 92 7.93 7.58 -9.55
C GLY A 92 8.50 7.43 -8.15
N LEU A 93 9.30 8.40 -7.72
CA LEU A 93 9.88 8.47 -6.37
C LEU A 93 9.08 9.37 -5.42
N LYS A 94 7.75 9.46 -5.58
CA LYS A 94 6.90 10.23 -4.67
C LYS A 94 6.33 9.31 -3.58
N PRO A 95 6.73 9.43 -2.29
CA PRO A 95 6.25 8.56 -1.21
C PRO A 95 4.72 8.48 -1.12
N PHE A 96 4.04 9.58 -1.44
CA PHE A 96 2.58 9.66 -1.46
C PHE A 96 1.92 8.48 -2.22
N GLY A 97 2.43 8.12 -3.40
CA GLY A 97 1.84 7.02 -4.19
C GLY A 97 1.97 5.66 -3.52
N TYR A 98 3.15 5.39 -2.94
CA TYR A 98 3.40 4.16 -2.18
C TYR A 98 2.52 4.08 -0.93
N HIS A 99 2.27 5.22 -0.27
CA HIS A 99 1.35 5.30 0.87
C HIS A 99 -0.11 5.04 0.48
N VAL A 100 -0.57 5.58 -0.66
CA VAL A 100 -1.91 5.28 -1.20
C VAL A 100 -2.05 3.77 -1.42
N VAL A 101 -1.07 3.18 -2.10
CA VAL A 101 -1.09 1.75 -2.43
C VAL A 101 -1.01 0.88 -1.16
N SER A 102 -0.16 1.25 -0.20
CA SER A 102 -0.07 0.56 1.09
C SER A 102 -1.40 0.58 1.84
N LEU A 103 -2.05 1.74 1.89
CA LEU A 103 -3.36 1.92 2.54
C LEU A 103 -4.48 1.13 1.83
N LEU A 104 -4.40 0.95 0.51
CA LEU A 104 -5.34 0.15 -0.28
C LEU A 104 -5.11 -1.37 -0.17
N ILE A 105 -3.94 -1.83 0.26
CA ILE A 105 -3.65 -3.27 0.34
C ILE A 105 -3.74 -3.79 1.78
N HIS A 106 -3.46 -2.93 2.77
CA HIS A 106 -3.35 -3.31 4.18
C HIS A 106 -4.52 -2.78 5.04
N PHE A 107 -5.69 -2.52 4.44
CA PHE A 107 -6.88 -2.08 5.19
C PHE A 107 -7.61 -3.21 5.93
#